data_AF-A0A9W9LFM8-F1
#
_entry.id   AF-A0A9W9LFM8-F1
#
_cell.length_a   1.000
_cell.length_b   1.000
_cell.length_c   1.000
_cell.angle_alpha   90.00
_cell.angle_beta   90.00
_cell.angle_gamma   90.00
#
_symmetry.space_group_name_H-M   'P 1'
#
loop_
_entity.id
_entity.type
_entity.pdbx_description
1 polymer ?
#
loop_
_entity_poly.entity_id
_entity_poly.type
_entity_poly.pdbx_seq_one_letter_code
_entity_poly.pdbx_strand_id
1 'polypeptide(L)'
;MAGEPLWDSAKEIVLKMRDIIQSNTADRLRESRFGWQYRLLNESIAMKKDMEGQGYKVHDCTVFHFIVSARIENPTGRLLLVPIQGASSLTPAETLSPESYWDIKHDANRVLTPDTTSGADIIIITLQEEK
;
A
#
# COMPACT_ATOMS: atom_id res chain seq x y z
N MET A 1 -16.76 0.61 -2.66
CA MET A 1 -16.39 -0.81 -2.66
C MET A 1 -15.65 -1.09 -1.37
N ALA A 2 -16.02 -2.15 -0.65
CA ALA A 2 -15.27 -2.57 0.52
C ALA A 2 -13.93 -3.19 0.07
N GLY A 3 -12.91 -3.13 0.93
CA GLY A 3 -11.65 -3.82 0.67
C GLY A 3 -11.87 -5.34 0.57
N GLU A 4 -11.08 -5.99 -0.27
CA GLU A 4 -11.04 -7.45 -0.38
C GLU A 4 -10.09 -8.01 0.67
N PRO A 5 -10.40 -9.14 1.33
CA PRO A 5 -9.52 -9.72 2.33
C PRO A 5 -8.21 -10.18 1.70
N LEU A 6 -7.08 -9.92 2.38
CA LEU A 6 -5.82 -10.56 2.04
C LEU A 6 -5.89 -12.07 2.30
N TRP A 7 -5.12 -12.84 1.54
CA TRP A 7 -4.85 -14.25 1.85
C TRP A 7 -3.75 -14.37 2.91
N ASP A 8 -3.61 -15.55 3.50
CA ASP A 8 -2.82 -15.74 4.73
C ASP A 8 -1.33 -15.38 4.59
N SER A 9 -0.67 -15.79 3.50
CA SER A 9 0.74 -15.44 3.27
C SER A 9 0.95 -13.93 3.09
N ALA A 10 0.04 -13.21 2.43
CA ALA A 10 0.11 -11.75 2.33
C ALA A 10 -0.07 -11.08 3.70
N LYS A 11 -0.98 -11.59 4.55
CA LYS A 11 -1.14 -11.09 5.93
C LYS A 11 0.15 -11.24 6.73
N GLU A 12 0.83 -12.38 6.65
CA GLU A 12 2.10 -12.58 7.33
C GLU A 12 3.18 -11.59 6.88
N ILE A 13 3.22 -11.27 5.57
CA ILE A 13 4.16 -10.28 5.04
C ILE A 13 3.84 -8.87 5.56
N VAL A 14 2.56 -8.48 5.57
CA VAL A 14 2.11 -7.19 6.12
C VAL A 14 2.46 -7.08 7.60
N LEU A 15 2.27 -8.15 8.39
CA LEU A 15 2.64 -8.18 9.81
C LEU A 15 4.14 -7.98 10.00
N LYS A 16 4.99 -8.66 9.23
CA LYS A 16 6.44 -8.46 9.28
C LYS A 16 6.84 -7.03 8.93
N MET A 17 6.25 -6.44 7.88
CA MET A 17 6.51 -5.03 7.54
C MET A 17 6.09 -4.09 8.67
N ARG A 18 4.94 -4.34 9.30
CA ARG A 18 4.46 -3.57 10.46
C ARG A 18 5.48 -3.61 11.60
N ASP A 19 5.98 -4.79 11.95
CA ASP A 19 6.94 -4.96 13.04
C ASP A 19 8.26 -4.23 12.77
N ILE A 20 8.75 -4.26 11.52
CA ILE A 20 9.96 -3.53 11.11
C ILE A 20 9.75 -2.01 11.20
N ILE A 21 8.58 -1.51 10.77
CA ILE A 21 8.24 -0.08 10.88
C ILE A 21 8.12 0.34 12.35
N GLN A 22 7.41 -0.43 13.17
CA GLN A 22 7.17 -0.12 14.59
C GLN A 22 8.44 -0.21 15.46
N SER A 23 9.37 -1.11 15.11
CA SER A 23 10.68 -1.19 15.76
C SER A 23 11.63 -0.05 15.38
N ASN A 24 11.21 0.85 14.48
CA ASN A 24 12.00 1.98 13.98
C ASN A 24 13.33 1.54 13.33
N THR A 25 13.34 0.34 12.75
CA THR A 25 14.49 -0.24 12.04
C THR A 25 14.40 -0.07 10.53
N ALA A 26 13.27 0.41 10.02
CA ALA A 26 13.06 0.71 8.61
C ALA A 26 13.76 2.01 8.19
N ASP A 27 14.71 1.91 7.26
CA ASP A 27 15.32 3.10 6.66
C ASP A 27 14.31 3.87 5.78
N ARG A 28 14.39 5.20 5.82
CA ARG A 28 13.66 6.07 4.89
C ARG A 28 14.45 6.24 3.61
N LEU A 29 13.81 5.97 2.47
CA LEU A 29 14.44 6.03 1.16
C LEU A 29 14.28 7.40 0.48
N ARG A 30 13.06 7.94 0.51
CA ARG A 30 12.70 9.22 -0.11
C ARG A 30 11.70 9.94 0.77
N GLU A 31 11.92 11.22 1.01
CA GLU A 31 11.00 12.08 1.74
C GLU A 31 10.36 13.11 0.81
N SER A 32 9.13 13.47 1.10
CA SER A 32 8.35 14.46 0.37
C SER A 32 7.42 15.20 1.33
N ARG A 33 6.74 16.25 0.84
CA ARG A 33 5.70 16.92 1.62
C ARG A 33 4.52 16.02 2.01
N PHE A 34 4.33 14.89 1.32
CA PHE A 34 3.25 13.94 1.57
C PHE A 34 3.61 12.86 2.59
N GLY A 35 4.88 12.75 2.95
CA GLY A 35 5.43 11.71 3.81
C GLY A 35 6.67 11.06 3.19
N TRP A 36 6.94 9.79 3.49
CA TRP A 36 8.18 9.13 3.07
C TRP A 36 7.99 7.68 2.62
N GLN A 37 8.88 7.22 1.73
CA GLN A 37 8.96 5.83 1.30
C GLN A 37 9.95 5.05 2.18
N TYR A 38 9.60 3.84 2.61
CA TYR A 38 10.51 2.95 3.33
C TYR A 38 11.37 2.11 2.40
N ARG A 39 12.55 1.72 2.88
CA ARG A 39 13.42 0.72 2.26
C ARG A 39 13.16 -0.66 2.88
N LEU A 40 12.09 -1.33 2.44
CA LEU A 40 11.72 -2.68 2.87
C LEU A 40 11.92 -3.69 1.72
N LEU A 41 13.16 -3.85 1.25
CA LEU A 41 13.46 -4.56 0.01
C LEU A 41 13.02 -6.03 0.05
N ASN A 42 13.34 -6.74 1.14
CA ASN A 42 13.06 -8.17 1.26
C ASN A 42 11.56 -8.43 1.31
N GLU A 43 10.83 -7.64 2.10
CA GLU A 43 9.40 -7.77 2.30
C GLU A 43 8.65 -7.33 1.04
N SER A 44 9.13 -6.30 0.33
CA SER A 44 8.54 -5.88 -0.94
C SER A 44 8.73 -6.93 -2.04
N ILE A 45 9.90 -7.59 -2.07
CA ILE A 45 10.14 -8.73 -2.98
C ILE A 45 9.26 -9.92 -2.60
N ALA A 46 9.10 -10.22 -1.31
CA ALA A 46 8.23 -11.28 -0.83
C ALA A 46 6.77 -11.03 -1.24
N MET A 47 6.26 -9.81 -0.98
CA MET A 47 4.91 -9.40 -1.38
C MET A 47 4.74 -9.51 -2.89
N LYS A 48 5.70 -9.03 -3.67
CA LYS A 48 5.67 -9.16 -5.13
C LYS A 48 5.54 -10.62 -5.59
N LYS A 49 6.37 -11.52 -5.06
CA LYS A 49 6.33 -12.95 -5.44
C LYS A 49 5.03 -13.62 -5.03
N ASP A 50 4.51 -13.25 -3.87
CA ASP A 50 3.27 -13.79 -3.33
C ASP A 50 2.06 -13.35 -4.19
N MET A 51 1.99 -12.07 -4.56
CA MET A 51 1.05 -11.52 -5.53
C MET A 51 1.14 -12.21 -6.91
N GLU A 52 2.37 -12.42 -7.41
CA GLU A 52 2.59 -13.14 -8.68
C GLU A 52 2.13 -14.59 -8.60
N GLY A 53 2.28 -15.24 -7.44
CA GLY A 53 1.74 -16.58 -7.16
C GLY A 53 0.21 -16.65 -7.20
N GLN A 54 -0.48 -15.54 -6.91
CA GLN A 54 -1.94 -15.41 -7.06
C GLN A 54 -2.38 -15.05 -8.50
N GLY A 55 -1.44 -14.97 -9.45
CA GLY A 55 -1.71 -14.68 -10.86
C GLY A 55 -1.68 -13.19 -11.25
N TYR A 56 -1.32 -12.29 -10.33
CA TYR A 56 -1.15 -10.88 -10.65
C TYR A 56 0.18 -10.61 -11.37
N LYS A 57 0.20 -9.65 -12.30
CA LYS A 57 1.44 -9.17 -12.92
C LYS A 57 1.91 -7.90 -12.22
N VAL A 58 2.83 -8.03 -11.28
CA VAL A 58 3.32 -6.89 -10.48
C VAL A 58 4.43 -6.14 -11.21
N HIS A 59 4.19 -4.87 -11.53
CA HIS A 59 5.20 -3.96 -12.06
C HIS A 59 6.14 -3.49 -10.93
N ASP A 60 5.55 -2.92 -9.87
CA ASP A 60 6.29 -2.36 -8.73
C ASP A 60 5.55 -2.61 -7.41
N CYS A 61 6.28 -2.65 -6.30
CA CYS A 61 5.76 -2.80 -4.94
C CYS A 61 6.54 -1.88 -4.01
N THR A 62 5.88 -0.85 -3.49
CA THR A 62 6.49 0.16 -2.62
C THR A 62 5.71 0.30 -1.31
N VAL A 63 6.39 0.74 -0.26
CA VAL A 63 5.76 1.01 1.04
C VAL A 63 5.95 2.48 1.39
N PHE A 64 4.85 3.19 1.61
CA PHE A 64 4.84 4.63 1.82
C PHE A 64 4.08 4.99 3.09
N HIS A 65 4.67 5.87 3.87
CA HIS A 65 4.06 6.53 5.02
C HIS A 65 3.45 7.86 4.59
N PHE A 66 2.13 7.99 4.66
CA PHE A 66 1.41 9.22 4.34
C PHE A 66 1.11 10.02 5.61
N ILE A 67 1.56 11.27 5.68
CA ILE A 67 1.26 12.18 6.81
C ILE A 67 0.17 13.21 6.50
N VAL A 68 -0.16 13.40 5.23
CA VAL A 68 -1.20 14.32 4.75
C VAL A 68 -1.93 13.72 3.57
N SER A 69 -3.09 14.28 3.21
CA SER A 69 -3.85 13.83 2.05
C SER A 69 -3.02 13.88 0.78
N ALA A 70 -3.03 12.79 0.02
CA ALA A 70 -2.26 12.64 -1.21
C ALA A 70 -3.13 12.03 -2.32
N ARG A 71 -2.99 12.56 -3.54
CA ARG A 71 -3.56 11.92 -4.72
C ARG A 71 -2.67 10.75 -5.09
N ILE A 72 -3.27 9.56 -5.21
CA ILE A 72 -2.55 8.38 -5.65
C ILE A 72 -2.48 8.40 -7.18
N GLU A 73 -1.26 8.36 -7.71
CA GLU A 73 -1.03 8.25 -9.15
C GLU A 73 -1.19 6.78 -9.59
N ASN A 74 -1.92 6.55 -10.67
CA ASN A 74 -2.16 5.23 -11.24
C ASN A 74 -1.57 5.12 -12.67
N PRO A 75 -0.24 5.17 -12.83
CA PRO A 75 0.39 5.30 -14.14
C PRO A 75 0.15 4.10 -15.07
N THR A 76 -0.16 2.93 -14.53
CA THR A 76 -0.42 1.70 -15.28
C THR A 76 -1.91 1.39 -15.43
N GLY A 77 -2.79 2.25 -14.93
CA GLY A 77 -4.22 2.01 -14.96
C GLY A 77 -4.72 0.95 -13.96
N ARG A 78 -3.83 0.31 -13.18
CA ARG A 78 -4.23 -0.60 -12.10
C ARG A 78 -3.23 -0.62 -10.95
N LEU A 79 -3.72 -0.39 -9.74
CA LEU A 79 -2.93 -0.46 -8.52
C LEU A 79 -3.71 -1.12 -7.38
N LEU A 80 -3.01 -1.78 -6.48
CA LEU A 80 -3.56 -2.27 -5.22
C LEU A 80 -3.00 -1.44 -4.06
N LEU A 81 -3.87 -1.03 -3.15
CA LEU A 81 -3.48 -0.45 -1.87
C LEU A 81 -3.68 -1.47 -0.76
N VAL A 82 -2.65 -1.70 0.05
CA VAL A 82 -2.71 -2.59 1.21
C VAL A 82 -2.31 -1.81 2.47
N PRO A 83 -3.25 -1.52 3.40
CA PRO A 83 -2.94 -0.82 4.63
C PRO A 83 -2.11 -1.70 5.57
N ILE A 84 -1.00 -1.16 6.06
CA ILE A 84 -0.16 -1.81 7.08
C ILE A 84 -0.63 -1.39 8.46
N GLN A 85 -0.69 -0.08 8.70
CA GLN A 85 -1.12 0.53 9.96
C GLN A 85 -1.52 2.00 9.77
N GLY A 86 -2.13 2.57 10.80
CA GLY A 86 -2.71 3.91 10.73
C GLY A 86 -4.08 3.88 10.05
N ALA A 87 -5.02 4.64 10.61
CA ALA A 87 -6.34 4.80 10.00
C ALA A 87 -6.21 5.72 8.79
N SER A 88 -6.81 5.32 7.68
CA SER A 88 -6.89 6.16 6.49
C SER A 88 -8.17 5.91 5.73
N SER A 89 -8.56 6.91 4.96
CA SER A 89 -9.72 6.88 4.09
C SER A 89 -9.31 7.15 2.64
N LEU A 90 -9.98 6.47 1.72
CA LEU A 90 -9.80 6.62 0.28
C LEU A 90 -11.08 7.16 -0.32
N THR A 91 -10.97 8.22 -1.11
CA THR A 91 -12.14 8.81 -1.76
C THR A 91 -12.69 7.92 -2.88
N PRO A 92 -14.02 7.74 -3.01
CA PRO A 92 -15.05 8.24 -2.10
C PRO A 92 -15.18 7.37 -0.83
N ALA A 93 -14.96 7.99 0.35
CA ALA A 93 -15.24 7.53 1.72
C ALA A 93 -15.08 6.04 2.06
N GLU A 94 -14.07 5.37 1.52
CA GLU A 94 -13.72 3.98 1.84
C GLU A 94 -12.67 3.97 2.97
N THR A 95 -12.98 3.41 4.13
CA THR A 95 -11.99 3.22 5.20
C THR A 95 -11.05 2.09 4.83
N LEU A 96 -9.75 2.36 4.88
CA LEU A 96 -8.68 1.40 4.62
C LEU A 96 -8.36 0.66 5.92
N SER A 97 -8.94 -0.53 6.07
CA SER A 97 -8.65 -1.43 7.18
C SER A 97 -7.40 -2.28 6.91
N PRO A 98 -6.58 -2.54 7.94
CA PRO A 98 -5.54 -3.57 7.86
C PRO A 98 -6.12 -4.93 7.45
N GLU A 99 -5.28 -5.79 6.87
CA GLU A 99 -5.64 -7.14 6.40
C GLU A 99 -6.57 -7.20 5.16
N SER A 100 -6.80 -6.05 4.52
CA SER A 100 -7.55 -5.97 3.27
C SER A 100 -6.73 -5.24 2.20
N TYR A 101 -7.13 -5.38 0.94
CA TYR A 101 -6.60 -4.61 -0.17
C TYR A 101 -7.70 -3.95 -0.98
N TRP A 102 -7.37 -2.85 -1.65
CA TRP A 102 -8.27 -2.12 -2.55
C TRP A 102 -7.71 -2.17 -3.97
N ASP A 103 -8.42 -2.81 -4.89
CA ASP A 103 -8.10 -2.83 -6.32
C ASP A 103 -8.64 -1.57 -7.01
N ILE A 104 -7.73 -0.64 -7.30
CA ILE A 104 -8.03 0.64 -7.93
C ILE A 104 -7.70 0.52 -9.42
N LYS A 105 -8.76 0.49 -10.23
CA LYS A 105 -8.72 0.37 -11.69
C LYS A 105 -9.04 1.70 -12.36
N HIS A 106 -8.37 1.95 -13.48
CA HIS A 106 -8.47 3.14 -14.32
C HIS A 106 -8.29 4.47 -13.56
N ASP A 107 -8.55 5.58 -14.24
CA ASP A 107 -8.30 6.98 -13.86
C ASP A 107 -9.20 7.49 -12.72
N ALA A 108 -9.44 6.63 -11.72
CA ALA A 108 -10.14 7.02 -10.52
C ALA A 108 -9.22 7.99 -9.75
N ASN A 109 -9.63 9.26 -9.68
CA ASN A 109 -8.97 10.27 -8.86
C ASN A 109 -9.14 9.92 -7.38
N ARG A 110 -8.29 9.02 -6.90
CA ARG A 110 -8.29 8.55 -5.52
C ARG A 110 -7.37 9.43 -4.70
N VAL A 111 -7.96 10.12 -3.75
CA VAL A 111 -7.24 10.82 -2.67
C VAL A 111 -7.25 9.92 -1.45
N LEU A 112 -6.06 9.60 -0.97
CA LEU A 112 -5.83 8.96 0.29
C LEU A 112 -5.68 10.02 1.38
N THR A 113 -6.40 9.87 2.47
CA THR A 113 -6.36 10.79 3.62
C THR A 113 -6.07 9.99 4.88
N PRO A 114 -4.92 10.20 5.54
CA PRO A 114 -4.70 9.68 6.88
C PRO A 114 -5.70 10.30 7.86
N ASP A 115 -6.33 9.48 8.70
CA ASP A 115 -7.36 9.94 9.64
C ASP A 115 -6.73 10.47 10.95
N THR A 116 -5.43 10.24 11.16
CA THR A 116 -4.69 10.66 12.35
C THR A 116 -3.45 11.47 12.00
N THR A 117 -2.99 12.28 12.96
CA THR A 117 -1.76 13.08 12.82
C THR A 117 -0.48 12.25 12.73
N SER A 118 -0.54 10.98 13.14
CA SER A 118 0.58 10.03 13.04
C SER A 118 0.79 9.50 11.63
N GLY A 119 -0.12 9.78 10.69
CA GLY A 119 -0.08 9.24 9.33
C GLY A 119 -0.54 7.78 9.22
N ALA A 120 -0.41 7.24 8.00
CA ALA A 120 -0.77 5.86 7.66
C ALA A 120 0.30 5.22 6.76
N ASP A 121 0.62 3.96 7.03
CA ASP A 121 1.58 3.16 6.28
C ASP A 121 0.85 2.24 5.32
N ILE A 122 1.19 2.32 4.03
CA ILE A 122 0.45 1.67 2.96
C ILE A 122 1.42 1.07 1.95
N ILE A 123 1.16 -0.17 1.56
CA ILE A 123 1.81 -0.81 0.43
C ILE A 123 1.06 -0.38 -0.83
N ILE A 124 1.79 0.13 -1.82
CA ILE A 124 1.30 0.49 -3.14
C ILE A 124 1.89 -0.51 -4.13
N ILE A 125 1.02 -1.37 -4.68
CA ILE A 125 1.40 -2.40 -5.64
C ILE A 125 0.89 -1.96 -7.00
N THR A 126 1.81 -1.58 -7.88
CA THR A 126 1.48 -1.19 -9.26
C THR A 126 1.41 -2.45 -10.11
N LEU A 127 0.28 -2.68 -10.77
CA LEU A 127 0.07 -3.85 -11.63
C LEU A 127 0.25 -3.47 -13.10
N GLN A 128 0.68 -4.43 -13.93
CA GLN A 128 0.66 -4.25 -15.38
C GLN A 128 -0.79 -4.24 -15.88
N GLU A 129 -1.10 -3.36 -16.84
CA GLU A 129 -2.39 -3.35 -17.51
C GLU A 129 -2.60 -4.69 -18.23
N GLU A 130 -3.76 -5.32 -18.02
CA GLU A 130 -4.16 -6.50 -18.78
C GLU A 130 -4.47 -6.04 -20.21
N LYS A 131 -3.63 -6.46 -21.17
CA LYS A 131 -3.80 -6.19 -22.61
C LYS A 131 -5.01 -6.94 -23.18
#